data_AF-A0A7R9PSJ5-F1
#
_entry.id   AF-A0A7R9PSJ5-F1
#
_cell.length_a   1.000
_cell.length_b   1.000
_cell.length_c   1.000
_cell.angle_alpha   90.00
_cell.angle_beta   90.00
_cell.angle_gamma   90.00
#
_symmetry.space_group_name_H-M   'P 1'
#
loop_
_entity.id
_entity.type
_entity.pdbx_description
1 polymer ?
#
loop_
_entity_poly.entity_id
_entity_poly.type
_entity_poly.pdbx_seq_one_letter_code
_entity_poly.pdbx_strand_id
1 'polypeptide(L)'
;MLCPIFKLLRTLLADNLGAIDALLGCGVPMPSPDTYEEFYMMEPNEQRFCLDSWFHCINWFIELVNAFSTHTDTDNIRKVCLRVYQIITLLELVAEKLPKSHDYKPPNCKFHYDCKPKPLGPTKSKKGATKPKGKKVDKQENNETVNGSAPVPKAAPAKPKQGKAHTGKRVMWWDVVTAYKPFFQELDMEVFVLLSKELRAPTETQLNCGSLLFLLMDYVDKVEYMLPNHTKRIMPFKFTSHKDVCFTNIAKVTPLSFAKTAIKNLDVLCVKLEQIFECN
;
A
#
# COMPACT_ATOMS: atom_id res chain seq x y z
N MET A 1 7.29 12.79 -13.33
CA MET A 1 7.17 14.27 -13.34
C MET A 1 5.79 14.80 -13.76
N LEU A 2 4.86 13.96 -14.24
CA LEU A 2 3.54 14.41 -14.72
C LEU A 2 2.60 14.87 -13.60
N CYS A 3 2.56 14.18 -12.46
CA CYS A 3 1.58 14.42 -11.40
C CYS A 3 1.62 15.86 -10.84
N PRO A 4 2.79 16.46 -10.51
CA PRO A 4 2.82 17.83 -9.97
C PRO A 4 2.41 18.89 -10.98
N ILE A 5 2.75 18.70 -12.26
CA ILE A 5 2.35 19.61 -13.35
C ILE A 5 0.83 19.56 -13.54
N PHE A 6 0.25 18.36 -13.55
CA PHE A 6 -1.19 18.18 -13.63
C PHE A 6 -1.92 18.74 -12.41
N LYS A 7 -1.37 18.56 -11.20
CA LYS A 7 -1.92 19.15 -9.98
C LYS A 7 -1.94 20.68 -10.04
N LEU A 8 -0.87 21.29 -10.54
CA LEU A 8 -0.83 22.73 -10.80
C LEU A 8 -1.90 23.15 -11.84
N LEU A 9 -1.98 22.45 -12.96
CA LEU A 9 -2.98 22.70 -14.00
C LEU A 9 -4.40 22.63 -13.45
N ARG A 10 -4.72 21.58 -12.67
CA ARG A 10 -6.01 21.43 -11.99
C ARG A 10 -6.30 22.62 -11.08
N THR A 11 -5.33 23.06 -10.27
CA THR A 11 -5.51 24.23 -9.39
C THR A 11 -5.79 25.50 -10.18
N LEU A 12 -5.14 25.69 -11.34
CA LEU A 12 -5.38 26.85 -12.20
C LEU A 12 -6.76 26.83 -12.87
N LEU A 13 -7.28 25.63 -13.18
CA LEU A 13 -8.61 25.44 -13.77
C LEU A 13 -9.73 25.37 -12.73
N ALA A 14 -9.39 25.29 -11.44
CA ALA A 14 -10.30 25.11 -10.32
C ALA A 14 -11.29 23.95 -10.59
N ASP A 15 -12.60 24.23 -10.57
CA ASP A 15 -13.64 23.23 -10.76
C ASP A 15 -14.04 23.04 -12.23
N ASN A 16 -13.50 23.83 -13.16
CA ASN A 16 -13.82 23.71 -14.59
C ASN A 16 -12.77 22.87 -15.32
N LEU A 17 -12.85 21.55 -15.14
CA LEU A 17 -11.94 20.60 -15.77
C LEU A 17 -12.38 20.14 -17.16
N GLY A 18 -13.41 20.78 -17.75
CA GLY A 18 -13.92 20.40 -19.08
C GLY A 18 -12.88 20.52 -20.20
N ALA A 19 -11.90 21.42 -20.06
CA ALA A 19 -10.82 21.55 -21.04
C ALA A 19 -9.82 20.38 -21.01
N ILE A 20 -9.84 19.56 -19.96
CA ILE A 20 -8.86 18.49 -19.72
C ILE A 20 -9.52 17.14 -19.40
N ASP A 21 -10.84 17.01 -19.56
CA ASP A 21 -11.62 15.82 -19.24
C ASP A 21 -11.21 14.58 -20.06
N ALA A 22 -10.75 14.79 -21.29
CA ALA A 22 -10.21 13.76 -22.16
C ALA A 22 -9.04 12.99 -21.51
N LEU A 23 -8.26 13.64 -20.62
CA LEU A 23 -7.16 12.99 -19.91
C LEU A 23 -7.63 11.82 -19.03
N LEU A 24 -8.86 11.88 -18.53
CA LEU A 24 -9.46 10.79 -17.76
C LEU A 24 -9.61 9.52 -18.60
N GLY A 25 -9.79 9.65 -19.92
CA GLY A 25 -9.91 8.53 -20.87
C GLY A 25 -8.60 8.15 -21.57
N CYS A 26 -7.53 8.95 -21.46
CA CYS A 26 -6.28 8.69 -22.18
C CYS A 26 -5.56 7.41 -21.72
N GLY A 27 -5.10 6.60 -22.68
CA GLY A 27 -4.17 5.51 -22.40
C GLY A 27 -2.81 6.04 -21.93
N VAL A 28 -2.10 5.22 -21.14
CA VAL A 28 -0.72 5.49 -20.75
C VAL A 28 0.14 4.42 -21.41
N PRO A 29 1.20 4.79 -22.16
CA PRO A 29 2.17 3.82 -22.65
C PRO A 29 2.82 3.09 -21.46
N MET A 30 2.71 1.78 -21.44
CA MET A 30 3.22 0.91 -20.38
C MET A 30 4.04 -0.23 -21.00
N PRO A 31 4.93 -0.89 -20.24
CA PRO A 31 5.59 -2.10 -20.73
C PRO A 31 4.54 -3.14 -21.17
N SER A 32 4.88 -3.95 -22.18
CA SER A 32 3.92 -4.90 -22.74
C SER A 32 3.53 -5.96 -21.70
N PRO A 33 2.35 -6.60 -21.83
CA PRO A 33 1.98 -7.72 -20.98
C PRO A 33 3.03 -8.85 -20.95
N ASP A 34 3.69 -9.13 -22.07
CA ASP A 34 4.79 -10.11 -22.16
C ASP A 34 5.94 -9.74 -21.20
N THR A 35 6.20 -8.44 -21.06
CA THR A 35 7.21 -7.91 -20.12
C THR A 35 6.86 -8.26 -18.66
N TYR A 36 5.58 -8.44 -18.34
CA TYR A 36 5.15 -8.76 -16.98
C TYR A 36 5.40 -10.23 -16.63
N GLU A 37 5.28 -11.12 -17.62
CA GLU A 37 5.54 -12.55 -17.48
C GLU A 37 7.03 -12.83 -17.40
N GLU A 38 7.80 -12.19 -18.27
CA GLU A 38 9.25 -12.33 -18.38
C GLU A 38 10.04 -11.49 -17.36
N PHE A 39 9.36 -10.75 -16.49
CA PHE A 39 9.97 -9.80 -15.54
C PHE A 39 11.20 -10.37 -14.80
N TYR A 40 11.14 -11.64 -14.37
CA TYR A 40 12.25 -12.25 -13.62
C TYR A 40 13.43 -12.71 -14.48
N MET A 41 13.27 -12.76 -15.80
CA MET A 41 14.32 -13.11 -16.77
C MET A 41 15.08 -11.87 -17.27
N MET A 42 14.53 -10.68 -17.02
CA MET A 42 15.11 -9.40 -17.41
C MET A 42 16.32 -9.01 -16.58
N GLU A 43 17.13 -8.12 -17.14
CA GLU A 43 18.21 -7.50 -16.40
C GLU A 43 17.69 -6.63 -15.24
N PRO A 44 18.45 -6.46 -14.14
CA PRO A 44 18.02 -5.64 -13.01
C PRO A 44 17.60 -4.21 -13.36
N ASN A 45 18.22 -3.62 -14.39
CA ASN A 45 17.88 -2.29 -14.88
C ASN A 45 16.51 -2.25 -15.57
N GLU A 46 16.15 -3.29 -16.32
CA GLU A 46 14.86 -3.41 -17.00
C GLU A 46 13.74 -3.71 -15.99
N GLN A 47 14.01 -4.56 -15.00
CA GLN A 47 13.11 -4.79 -13.87
C GLN A 47 12.81 -3.49 -13.12
N ARG A 48 13.86 -2.71 -12.86
CA ARG A 48 13.73 -1.38 -12.25
C ARG A 48 12.88 -0.44 -13.11
N PHE A 49 13.11 -0.40 -14.42
CA PHE A 49 12.33 0.42 -15.34
C PHE A 49 10.84 0.07 -15.33
N CYS A 50 10.51 -1.22 -15.30
CA CYS A 50 9.13 -1.69 -15.19
C CYS A 50 8.48 -1.25 -13.87
N LEU A 51 9.17 -1.45 -12.74
CA LEU A 51 8.69 -1.02 -11.44
C LEU A 51 8.52 0.51 -11.38
N ASP A 52 9.49 1.29 -11.87
CA ASP A 52 9.42 2.76 -11.92
C ASP A 52 8.19 3.20 -12.75
N SER A 53 7.94 2.54 -13.88
CA SER A 53 6.78 2.78 -14.75
C SER A 53 5.45 2.50 -14.04
N TRP A 54 5.33 1.37 -13.34
CA TRP A 54 4.11 1.05 -12.58
C TRP A 54 3.87 2.04 -11.44
N PHE A 55 4.91 2.41 -10.68
CA PHE A 55 4.77 3.42 -9.62
C PHE A 55 4.37 4.79 -10.17
N HIS A 56 4.93 5.21 -11.31
CA HIS A 56 4.52 6.45 -11.96
C HIS A 56 3.08 6.41 -12.46
N CYS A 57 2.66 5.29 -13.04
CA CYS A 57 1.29 5.10 -13.55
C CYS A 57 0.26 5.08 -12.41
N ILE A 58 0.54 4.38 -11.31
CA ILE A 58 -0.31 4.40 -10.10
C ILE A 58 -0.49 5.85 -9.60
N ASN A 59 0.60 6.60 -9.48
CA ASN A 59 0.54 7.99 -9.03
C ASN A 59 -0.22 8.90 -10.00
N TRP A 60 -0.10 8.66 -11.31
CA TRP A 60 -0.87 9.36 -12.33
C TRP A 60 -2.37 9.10 -12.18
N PHE A 61 -2.77 7.84 -12.02
CA PHE A 61 -4.17 7.49 -11.83
C PHE A 61 -4.74 8.02 -10.51
N ILE A 62 -3.95 8.06 -9.43
CA ILE A 62 -4.38 8.70 -8.17
C ILE A 62 -4.71 10.17 -8.40
N GLU A 63 -3.88 10.92 -9.14
CA GLU A 63 -4.18 12.32 -9.44
C GLU A 63 -5.40 12.49 -10.35
N LEU A 64 -5.62 11.59 -11.32
CA LEU A 64 -6.85 11.60 -12.13
C LEU A 64 -8.09 11.35 -11.26
N VAL A 65 -8.02 10.39 -10.34
CA VAL A 65 -9.11 10.12 -9.39
C VAL A 65 -9.37 11.37 -8.53
N ASN A 66 -8.33 11.96 -7.93
CA ASN A 66 -8.45 13.21 -7.17
C ASN A 66 -9.10 14.35 -7.95
N ALA A 67 -8.82 14.46 -9.24
CA ALA A 67 -9.35 15.53 -10.08
C ALA A 67 -10.82 15.34 -10.46
N PHE A 68 -11.23 14.12 -10.80
CA PHE A 68 -12.49 13.87 -11.48
C PHE A 68 -13.57 13.21 -10.61
N SER A 69 -13.27 12.79 -9.37
CA SER A 69 -14.25 12.11 -8.51
C SER A 69 -15.51 12.93 -8.18
N THR A 70 -15.42 14.27 -8.17
CA THR A 70 -16.55 15.17 -7.88
C THR A 70 -17.48 15.39 -9.06
N HIS A 71 -17.11 14.96 -10.27
CA HIS A 71 -17.96 15.13 -11.45
C HIS A 71 -19.22 14.28 -11.31
N THR A 72 -20.36 14.87 -11.65
CA THR A 72 -21.68 14.21 -11.55
C THR A 72 -22.03 13.39 -12.79
N ASP A 73 -21.34 13.62 -13.91
CA ASP A 73 -21.55 12.91 -15.15
C ASP A 73 -21.27 11.40 -15.00
N THR A 74 -22.18 10.58 -15.51
CA THR A 74 -22.14 9.13 -15.29
C THR A 74 -21.00 8.47 -16.06
N ASP A 75 -20.65 8.99 -17.25
CA ASP A 75 -19.52 8.47 -18.03
C ASP A 75 -18.18 8.78 -17.34
N ASN A 76 -18.01 10.00 -16.83
CA ASN A 76 -16.85 10.37 -16.03
C ASN A 76 -16.74 9.52 -14.76
N ILE A 77 -17.85 9.27 -14.04
CA ILE A 77 -17.83 8.38 -12.88
C ILE A 77 -17.36 6.97 -13.27
N ARG A 78 -17.84 6.43 -14.41
CA ARG A 78 -17.39 5.11 -14.89
C ARG A 78 -15.90 5.07 -15.16
N LYS A 79 -15.36 6.11 -15.80
CA LYS A 79 -13.92 6.23 -16.07
C LYS A 79 -13.11 6.39 -14.78
N VAL A 80 -13.62 7.13 -13.79
CA VAL A 80 -12.98 7.24 -12.46
C VAL A 80 -12.92 5.88 -11.78
N CYS A 81 -14.02 5.11 -11.78
CA CYS A 81 -14.04 3.74 -11.26
C CYS A 81 -13.03 2.85 -11.99
N LEU A 82 -12.94 2.96 -13.33
CA LEU A 82 -11.94 2.25 -14.12
C LEU A 82 -10.51 2.61 -13.68
N ARG A 83 -10.22 3.88 -13.38
CA ARG A 83 -8.91 4.27 -12.85
C ARG A 83 -8.62 3.68 -11.47
N VAL A 84 -9.62 3.65 -10.58
CA VAL A 84 -9.46 2.99 -9.26
C VAL A 84 -9.18 1.49 -9.43
N TYR A 85 -9.91 0.81 -10.31
CA TYR A 85 -9.66 -0.59 -10.63
C TYR A 85 -8.23 -0.80 -11.17
N GLN A 86 -7.79 0.01 -12.13
CA GLN A 86 -6.45 -0.07 -12.72
C GLN A 86 -5.34 0.20 -11.69
N ILE A 87 -5.55 1.10 -10.72
CA ILE A 87 -4.63 1.31 -9.59
C ILE A 87 -4.44 -0.01 -8.82
N ILE A 88 -5.53 -0.69 -8.50
CA ILE A 88 -5.48 -1.95 -7.74
C ILE A 88 -4.77 -3.03 -8.55
N THR A 89 -5.09 -3.19 -9.84
CA THR A 89 -4.41 -4.15 -10.72
C THR A 89 -2.91 -3.91 -10.78
N LEU A 90 -2.47 -2.65 -10.90
CA LEU A 90 -1.05 -2.30 -10.87
C LEU A 90 -0.41 -2.56 -9.50
N LEU A 91 -1.12 -2.29 -8.39
CA LEU A 91 -0.62 -2.58 -7.05
C LEU A 91 -0.51 -4.10 -6.80
N GLU A 92 -1.40 -4.91 -7.36
CA GLU A 92 -1.32 -6.37 -7.32
C GLU A 92 -0.11 -6.88 -8.11
N LEU A 93 0.14 -6.31 -9.30
CA LEU A 93 1.32 -6.62 -10.09
C LEU A 93 2.62 -6.25 -9.33
N VAL A 94 2.66 -5.07 -8.72
CA VAL A 94 3.78 -4.66 -7.85
C VAL A 94 3.92 -5.62 -6.67
N ALA A 95 2.83 -6.01 -6.00
CA ALA A 95 2.86 -6.95 -4.87
C ALA A 95 3.44 -8.32 -5.25
N GLU A 96 3.19 -8.77 -6.48
CA GLU A 96 3.72 -10.01 -7.00
C GLU A 96 5.22 -9.92 -7.32
N LYS A 97 5.63 -8.87 -8.04
CA LYS A 97 6.98 -8.79 -8.61
C LYS A 97 8.03 -8.18 -7.68
N LEU A 98 7.65 -7.16 -6.90
CA LEU A 98 8.55 -6.38 -6.06
C LEU A 98 9.30 -7.19 -4.98
N PRO A 99 8.69 -8.17 -4.28
CA PRO A 99 9.39 -8.92 -3.23
C PRO A 99 10.64 -9.68 -3.71
N LYS A 100 10.77 -9.93 -5.02
CA LYS A 100 11.92 -10.62 -5.62
C LYS A 100 12.96 -9.66 -6.20
N SER A 101 12.66 -8.37 -6.27
CA SER A 101 13.61 -7.32 -6.68
C SER A 101 14.29 -6.73 -5.45
N HIS A 102 15.41 -7.33 -5.05
CA HIS A 102 16.18 -6.82 -3.90
C HIS A 102 16.69 -5.39 -4.17
N ASP A 103 16.70 -4.55 -3.13
CA ASP A 103 17.22 -3.17 -3.13
C ASP A 103 16.52 -2.16 -4.05
N TYR A 104 15.36 -2.48 -4.61
CA TYR A 104 14.58 -1.50 -5.35
C TYR A 104 14.10 -0.35 -4.45
N LYS A 105 14.31 0.87 -4.92
CA LYS A 105 13.74 2.10 -4.33
C LYS A 105 12.90 2.79 -5.41
N PRO A 106 11.58 2.97 -5.19
CA PRO A 106 10.75 3.65 -6.16
C PRO A 106 11.13 5.12 -6.35
N PRO A 107 10.76 5.72 -7.48
CA PRO A 107 10.96 7.14 -7.73
C PRO A 107 10.19 7.97 -6.71
N ASN A 108 10.80 9.06 -6.21
CA ASN A 108 10.08 10.00 -5.35
C ASN A 108 8.98 10.71 -6.17
N CYS A 109 7.74 10.64 -5.70
CA CYS A 109 6.62 11.38 -6.28
C CYS A 109 6.37 12.75 -5.61
N LYS A 110 7.08 13.02 -4.49
CA LYS A 110 7.00 14.25 -3.69
C LYS A 110 8.38 14.92 -3.67
N PHE A 111 8.43 16.21 -4.05
CA PHE A 111 9.69 16.96 -4.18
C PHE A 111 10.37 17.30 -2.85
N HIS A 112 9.60 17.35 -1.77
CA HIS A 112 10.07 17.91 -0.49
C HIS A 112 10.52 16.87 0.53
N TYR A 113 10.48 15.56 0.19
CA TYR A 113 10.72 14.50 1.17
C TYR A 113 11.54 13.34 0.61
N ASP A 114 12.61 13.01 1.33
CA ASP A 114 13.32 11.76 1.13
C ASP A 114 12.57 10.59 1.75
N CYS A 115 11.90 9.83 0.88
CA CYS A 115 11.15 8.66 1.28
C CYS A 115 12.08 7.44 1.41
N LYS A 116 11.87 6.65 2.47
CA LYS A 116 12.52 5.33 2.64
C LYS A 116 11.43 4.24 2.67
N PRO A 117 11.53 3.20 1.83
CA PRO A 117 10.54 2.13 1.84
C PRO A 117 10.69 1.29 3.12
N LYS A 118 9.57 0.73 3.60
CA LYS A 118 9.62 -0.30 4.63
C LYS A 118 9.83 -1.66 3.95
N PRO A 119 10.62 -2.58 4.54
CA PRO A 119 10.79 -3.93 3.98
C PRO A 119 9.46 -4.67 3.86
N LEU A 120 9.22 -5.31 2.72
CA LEU A 120 8.11 -6.25 2.53
C LEU A 120 8.54 -7.65 3.02
N GLY A 121 7.82 -8.23 3.97
CA GLY A 121 8.05 -9.59 4.47
C GLY A 121 8.67 -9.68 5.88
N PRO A 122 8.84 -10.89 6.44
CA PRO A 122 9.33 -11.09 7.79
C PRO A 122 10.80 -10.63 7.89
N THR A 123 11.00 -9.48 8.52
CA THR A 123 12.34 -9.04 8.94
C THR A 123 12.90 -10.10 9.89
N LYS A 124 13.97 -10.80 9.49
CA LYS A 124 14.81 -11.50 10.46
C LYS A 124 15.42 -10.43 11.36
N SER A 125 14.74 -10.12 12.46
CA SER A 125 15.32 -9.30 13.51
C SER A 125 16.57 -10.04 13.99
N LYS A 126 17.74 -9.52 13.65
CA LYS A 126 18.95 -9.82 14.41
C LYS A 126 18.65 -9.34 15.83
N LYS A 127 18.19 -10.25 16.69
CA LYS A 127 18.12 -10.02 18.14
C LYS A 127 19.52 -9.63 18.56
N GLY A 128 19.71 -8.34 18.84
CA GLY A 128 20.91 -7.85 19.49
C GLY A 128 21.10 -8.64 20.78
N ALA A 129 22.26 -9.27 20.90
CA ALA A 129 22.66 -9.99 22.10
C ALA A 129 22.78 -8.99 23.26
N THR A 130 21.75 -8.91 24.08
CA THR A 130 21.83 -8.22 25.37
C THR A 130 22.68 -9.08 26.31
N LYS A 131 23.91 -8.62 26.59
CA LYS A 131 24.77 -9.19 27.65
C LYS A 131 24.04 -9.17 29.00
N PRO A 132 23.91 -10.29 29.74
CA PRO A 132 23.50 -10.24 31.13
C PRO A 132 24.69 -9.86 32.02
N LYS A 133 24.50 -8.82 32.83
CA LYS A 133 25.43 -8.33 33.83
C LYS A 133 25.18 -9.10 35.14
N GLY A 134 26.21 -9.84 35.58
CA GLY A 134 26.53 -10.41 36.90
C GLY A 134 25.45 -10.66 37.98
N LYS A 135 25.43 -11.90 38.49
CA LYS A 135 25.30 -12.18 39.94
C LYS A 135 26.12 -13.43 40.29
N LYS A 136 26.80 -13.36 41.43
CA LYS A 136 27.88 -14.24 41.93
C LYS A 136 27.34 -15.37 42.84
N VAL A 137 28.06 -16.51 42.82
CA VAL A 137 28.33 -17.48 43.93
C VAL A 137 27.17 -18.47 44.24
N ASP A 138 27.33 -19.80 44.43
CA ASP A 138 28.47 -20.66 44.82
C ASP A 138 28.28 -22.16 44.41
N LYS A 139 29.41 -22.92 44.40
CA LYS A 139 29.60 -24.40 44.59
C LYS A 139 28.85 -25.42 43.69
N GLN A 140 29.37 -26.57 43.25
CA GLN A 140 30.52 -27.42 43.64
C GLN A 140 30.75 -28.47 42.51
N GLU A 141 32.01 -28.93 42.33
CA GLU A 141 32.49 -30.31 42.00
C GLU A 141 31.73 -31.19 40.95
N ASN A 142 32.31 -31.98 40.04
CA ASN A 142 33.58 -32.70 40.00
C ASN A 142 33.82 -33.33 38.60
N ASN A 143 35.09 -33.61 38.32
CA ASN A 143 35.68 -34.72 37.55
C ASN A 143 35.64 -34.85 36.02
N GLU A 144 36.88 -34.95 35.54
CA GLU A 144 37.42 -35.41 34.26
C GLU A 144 37.17 -36.92 34.04
N THR A 145 36.97 -37.38 32.80
CA THR A 145 37.85 -38.37 32.11
C THR A 145 37.35 -38.74 30.70
N VAL A 146 38.13 -38.36 29.68
CA VAL A 146 38.86 -39.20 28.70
C VAL A 146 38.19 -40.45 28.04
N ASN A 147 38.41 -40.50 26.71
CA ASN A 147 38.51 -41.64 25.77
C ASN A 147 37.29 -42.09 24.92
N GLY A 148 37.34 -41.70 23.63
CA GLY A 148 37.74 -42.59 22.53
C GLY A 148 36.83 -43.76 22.15
N SER A 149 36.19 -43.67 20.98
CA SER A 149 36.26 -44.67 19.87
C SER A 149 35.21 -44.38 18.80
N ALA A 150 35.65 -44.31 17.54
CA ALA A 150 34.79 -44.36 16.36
C ALA A 150 34.21 -45.78 16.19
N PRO A 151 33.03 -45.93 15.59
CA PRO A 151 33.01 -46.54 14.25
C PRO A 151 32.02 -45.91 13.25
N VAL A 152 32.39 -46.11 11.98
CA VAL A 152 31.81 -45.71 10.68
C VAL A 152 30.44 -46.39 10.42
N PRO A 153 29.55 -45.85 9.53
CA PRO A 153 28.11 -45.85 9.72
C PRO A 153 27.38 -47.01 9.00
N LYS A 154 26.25 -47.45 9.57
CA LYS A 154 25.26 -48.29 8.86
C LYS A 154 24.19 -47.41 8.24
N ALA A 155 24.09 -47.49 6.91
CA ALA A 155 23.07 -46.83 6.09
C ALA A 155 21.67 -47.35 6.46
N ALA A 156 20.79 -46.42 6.85
CA ALA A 156 19.35 -46.64 6.94
C ALA A 156 18.66 -45.91 5.77
N PRO A 157 17.58 -46.47 5.19
CA PRO A 157 17.01 -45.98 3.95
C PRO A 157 16.38 -44.60 4.12
N ALA A 158 16.73 -43.69 3.22
CA ALA A 158 16.17 -42.35 3.13
C ALA A 158 14.67 -42.45 2.82
N LYS A 159 13.83 -42.19 3.82
CA LYS A 159 12.43 -41.82 3.58
C LYS A 159 12.43 -40.47 2.85
N PRO A 160 11.65 -40.30 1.77
CA PRO A 160 11.57 -39.02 1.09
C PRO A 160 11.03 -38.00 2.09
N LYS A 161 11.85 -37.00 2.42
CA LYS A 161 11.38 -35.80 3.09
C LYS A 161 10.43 -35.12 2.12
N GLN A 162 9.13 -35.40 2.27
CA GLN A 162 8.08 -34.55 1.73
C GLN A 162 8.46 -33.11 2.05
N GLY A 163 8.76 -32.36 0.99
CA GLY A 163 9.07 -30.94 1.10
C GLY A 163 7.95 -30.30 1.87
N LYS A 164 8.27 -29.74 3.04
CA LYS A 164 7.38 -28.80 3.70
C LYS A 164 7.15 -27.69 2.69
N ALA A 165 5.94 -27.65 2.13
CA ALA A 165 5.48 -26.53 1.33
C ALA A 165 5.84 -25.26 2.10
N HIS A 166 6.66 -24.41 1.49
CA HIS A 166 6.85 -23.05 1.98
C HIS A 166 5.48 -22.39 1.90
N THR A 167 4.73 -22.40 3.01
CA THR A 167 3.57 -21.53 3.20
C THR A 167 4.08 -20.11 3.41
N GLY A 168 4.74 -19.56 2.38
CA GLY A 168 5.11 -18.16 2.33
C GLY A 168 3.82 -17.35 2.26
N LYS A 169 3.60 -16.45 3.22
CA LYS A 169 2.48 -15.52 3.21
C LYS A 169 2.55 -14.72 1.90
N ARG A 170 1.52 -14.85 1.05
CA ARG A 170 1.38 -14.05 -0.19
C ARG A 170 1.38 -12.57 0.19
N VAL A 171 2.20 -11.77 -0.49
CA VAL A 171 2.17 -10.31 -0.37
C VAL A 171 0.95 -9.82 -1.12
N MET A 172 0.12 -9.03 -0.45
CA MET A 172 -1.10 -8.49 -1.01
C MET A 172 -0.89 -7.02 -1.39
N TRP A 173 -1.73 -6.47 -2.26
CA TRP A 173 -1.59 -5.08 -2.74
C TRP A 173 -1.61 -4.08 -1.57
N TRP A 174 -2.35 -4.34 -0.49
CA TRP A 174 -2.38 -3.47 0.69
C TRP A 174 -1.09 -3.50 1.50
N ASP A 175 -0.31 -4.58 1.44
CA ASP A 175 1.01 -4.65 2.06
C ASP A 175 1.97 -3.69 1.33
N VAL A 176 1.85 -3.59 0.00
CA VAL A 176 2.58 -2.62 -0.83
C VAL A 176 2.19 -1.19 -0.46
N VAL A 177 0.89 -0.90 -0.42
CA VAL A 177 0.38 0.43 -0.03
C VAL A 177 0.95 0.85 1.34
N THR A 178 0.93 -0.06 2.32
CA THR A 178 1.43 0.22 3.67
C THR A 178 2.94 0.44 3.72
N ALA A 179 3.70 -0.40 3.00
CA ALA A 179 5.16 -0.36 3.01
C ALA A 179 5.75 0.81 2.20
N TYR A 180 5.06 1.20 1.13
CA TYR A 180 5.48 2.22 0.18
C TYR A 180 4.60 3.47 0.20
N LYS A 181 3.74 3.66 1.22
CA LYS A 181 2.86 4.83 1.36
C LYS A 181 3.52 6.18 1.03
N PRO A 182 4.77 6.48 1.46
CA PRO A 182 5.41 7.75 1.13
C PRO A 182 5.68 7.98 -0.37
N PHE A 183 5.74 6.92 -1.17
CA PHE A 183 5.96 6.94 -2.63
C PHE A 183 4.68 7.04 -3.45
N PHE A 184 3.51 7.06 -2.79
CA PHE A 184 2.23 7.29 -3.43
C PHE A 184 1.71 8.71 -3.16
N GLN A 185 1.01 9.26 -4.15
CA GLN A 185 0.21 10.46 -3.99
C GLN A 185 -0.91 10.20 -2.98
N GLU A 186 -1.29 11.26 -2.28
CA GLU A 186 -2.37 11.21 -1.31
C GLU A 186 -3.71 11.34 -2.04
N LEU A 187 -4.67 10.47 -1.76
CA LEU A 187 -6.04 10.67 -2.23
C LEU A 187 -6.63 11.91 -1.56
N ASP A 188 -7.44 12.68 -2.26
CA ASP A 188 -8.14 13.83 -1.70
C ASP A 188 -9.41 13.35 -0.95
N MET A 189 -10.00 14.21 -0.10
CA MET A 189 -11.20 13.84 0.68
C MET A 189 -12.44 13.71 -0.20
N GLU A 190 -12.47 14.47 -1.28
CA GLU A 190 -13.53 14.53 -2.26
C GLU A 190 -13.71 13.20 -3.00
N VAL A 191 -12.66 12.38 -3.10
CA VAL A 191 -12.70 11.05 -3.70
C VAL A 191 -13.74 10.15 -3.02
N PHE A 192 -13.96 10.33 -1.72
CA PHE A 192 -14.88 9.49 -0.95
C PHE A 192 -16.35 9.71 -1.29
N VAL A 193 -16.69 10.68 -2.14
CA VAL A 193 -18.02 10.73 -2.78
C VAL A 193 -18.31 9.45 -3.56
N LEU A 194 -17.28 8.75 -4.06
CA LEU A 194 -17.43 7.45 -4.71
C LEU A 194 -18.04 6.39 -3.79
N LEU A 195 -17.84 6.50 -2.46
CA LEU A 195 -18.42 5.60 -1.48
C LEU A 195 -19.95 5.64 -1.48
N SER A 196 -20.57 6.67 -2.07
CA SER A 196 -22.03 6.75 -2.23
C SER A 196 -22.58 5.97 -3.43
N LYS A 197 -21.73 5.64 -4.41
CA LYS A 197 -22.16 4.97 -5.64
C LYS A 197 -22.52 3.51 -5.36
N GLU A 198 -23.55 3.00 -6.04
CA GLU A 198 -24.02 1.62 -5.88
C GLU A 198 -22.88 0.62 -6.06
N LEU A 199 -22.82 -0.36 -5.16
CA LEU A 199 -21.94 -1.51 -5.32
C LEU A 199 -22.57 -2.43 -6.36
N ARG A 200 -21.82 -2.78 -7.40
CA ARG A 200 -22.30 -3.69 -8.44
C ARG A 200 -21.39 -4.90 -8.59
N ALA A 201 -21.89 -5.90 -9.31
CA ALA A 201 -21.17 -7.08 -9.75
C ALA A 201 -19.79 -6.70 -10.33
N PRO A 202 -18.79 -7.62 -10.31
CA PRO A 202 -17.41 -7.32 -10.65
C PRO A 202 -17.28 -6.79 -12.08
N THR A 203 -17.27 -5.47 -12.19
CA THR A 203 -16.98 -4.72 -13.41
C THR A 203 -15.94 -3.67 -13.07
N GLU A 204 -15.09 -3.34 -14.04
CA GLU A 204 -13.98 -2.41 -13.85
C GLU A 204 -14.48 -0.95 -13.83
N THR A 205 -15.59 -0.68 -14.52
CA THR A 205 -16.16 0.66 -14.69
C THR A 205 -17.15 1.06 -13.59
N GLN A 206 -17.31 0.25 -12.55
CA GLN A 206 -18.24 0.50 -11.45
C GLN A 206 -17.56 0.24 -10.11
N LEU A 207 -18.13 0.77 -9.04
CA LEU A 207 -17.64 0.48 -7.70
C LEU A 207 -17.89 -1.00 -7.40
N ASN A 208 -16.79 -1.75 -7.25
CA ASN A 208 -16.77 -3.16 -6.87
C ASN A 208 -16.12 -3.33 -5.48
N CYS A 209 -16.16 -4.54 -4.92
CA CYS A 209 -15.66 -4.80 -3.56
C CYS A 209 -14.18 -4.45 -3.37
N GLY A 210 -13.34 -4.69 -4.38
CA GLY A 210 -11.92 -4.35 -4.33
C GLY A 210 -11.69 -2.84 -4.27
N SER A 211 -12.42 -2.10 -5.12
CA SER A 211 -12.39 -0.63 -5.16
C SER A 211 -12.93 -0.01 -3.88
N LEU A 212 -14.02 -0.57 -3.34
CA LEU A 212 -14.57 -0.16 -2.05
C LEU A 212 -13.56 -0.38 -0.92
N LEU A 213 -12.93 -1.56 -0.86
CA LEU A 213 -11.92 -1.85 0.16
C LEU A 213 -10.72 -0.91 0.06
N PHE A 214 -10.22 -0.65 -1.16
CA PHE A 214 -9.15 0.32 -1.40
C PHE A 214 -9.47 1.71 -0.85
N LEU A 215 -10.66 2.23 -1.16
CA LEU A 215 -11.11 3.53 -0.65
C LEU A 215 -11.30 3.52 0.87
N LEU A 216 -11.91 2.47 1.43
CA LEU A 216 -12.13 2.36 2.86
C LEU A 216 -10.84 2.32 3.67
N MET A 217 -9.81 1.62 3.18
CA MET A 217 -8.51 1.57 3.86
C MET A 217 -7.88 2.96 3.99
N ASP A 218 -7.88 3.75 2.92
CA ASP A 218 -7.36 5.12 2.96
C ASP A 218 -8.25 6.06 3.80
N TYR A 219 -9.58 5.89 3.73
CA TYR A 219 -10.53 6.64 4.54
C TYR A 219 -10.32 6.42 6.03
N VAL A 220 -10.15 5.17 6.47
CA VAL A 220 -9.89 4.82 7.88
C VAL A 220 -8.57 5.45 8.35
N ASP A 221 -7.50 5.33 7.57
CA ASP A 221 -6.20 5.95 7.88
C ASP A 221 -6.32 7.46 8.11
N LYS A 222 -7.14 8.14 7.30
CA LYS A 222 -7.42 9.58 7.41
C LYS A 222 -8.28 9.92 8.62
N VAL A 223 -9.29 9.12 8.93
CA VAL A 223 -10.11 9.26 10.15
C VAL A 223 -9.23 9.12 11.39
N GLU A 224 -8.36 8.10 11.44
CA GLU A 224 -7.44 7.90 12.56
C GLU A 224 -6.44 9.07 12.72
N TYR A 225 -6.00 9.66 11.61
CA TYR A 225 -5.13 10.84 11.62
C TYR A 225 -5.85 12.08 12.17
N MET A 226 -7.05 12.37 11.66
CA MET A 226 -7.79 13.60 11.98
C MET A 226 -8.52 13.55 13.33
N LEU A 227 -8.99 12.37 13.72
CA LEU A 227 -9.78 12.13 14.93
C LEU A 227 -9.10 11.08 15.83
N PRO A 228 -7.89 11.37 16.35
CA PRO A 228 -7.15 10.41 17.15
C PRO A 228 -7.88 10.11 18.47
N ASN A 229 -8.06 8.83 18.78
CA ASN A 229 -8.65 8.38 20.05
C ASN A 229 -7.92 9.02 21.26
N HIS A 230 -8.68 9.72 22.10
CA HIS A 230 -8.15 10.43 23.29
C HIS A 230 -7.44 9.50 24.28
N THR A 231 -7.72 8.19 24.26
CA THR A 231 -7.07 7.17 25.11
C THR A 231 -5.60 6.91 24.76
N LYS A 232 -5.12 7.35 23.58
CA LYS A 232 -3.70 7.24 23.16
C LYS A 232 -2.91 8.56 23.33
N ARG A 233 -3.52 9.59 23.91
CA ARG A 233 -3.01 10.97 23.90
C ARG A 233 -2.26 11.40 25.17
N ILE A 234 -1.49 10.49 25.76
CA ILE A 234 -0.50 10.84 26.78
C ILE A 234 0.86 10.53 26.18
N MET A 235 1.49 11.54 25.55
CA MET A 235 2.93 11.73 25.32
C MET A 235 3.09 12.83 24.23
N PRO A 236 3.11 14.12 24.62
CA PRO A 236 3.00 15.25 23.70
C PRO A 236 4.34 15.68 23.06
N PHE A 237 5.23 14.75 22.71
CA PHE A 237 6.55 15.13 22.17
C PHE A 237 7.22 14.17 21.17
N LYS A 238 6.47 13.33 20.46
CA LYS A 238 7.05 12.60 19.31
C LYS A 238 6.11 12.68 18.10
N PHE A 239 6.04 13.87 17.50
CA PHE A 239 5.70 13.96 16.08
C PHE A 239 6.85 13.30 15.31
N THR A 240 6.66 12.04 14.91
CA THR A 240 7.53 11.43 13.93
C THR A 240 7.24 12.08 12.59
N SER A 241 8.15 12.93 12.12
CA SER A 241 8.05 13.70 10.86
C SER A 241 7.51 12.90 9.66
N HIS A 242 7.72 11.58 9.61
CA HIS A 242 7.21 10.71 8.55
C HIS A 242 5.69 10.48 8.53
N LYS A 243 4.96 10.66 9.64
CA LYS A 243 3.50 10.49 9.64
C LYS A 243 2.83 11.58 8.80
N ASP A 244 3.26 12.83 8.94
CA ASP A 244 2.64 13.96 8.24
C ASP A 244 2.90 13.96 6.73
N VAL A 245 3.99 13.33 6.25
CA VAL A 245 4.33 13.25 4.82
C VAL A 245 3.25 12.56 3.98
N CYS A 246 2.46 11.68 4.59
CA CYS A 246 1.38 10.94 3.91
C CYS A 246 0.00 11.59 4.07
N PHE A 247 -0.10 12.70 4.81
CA PHE A 247 -1.35 13.36 5.19
C PHE A 247 -1.28 14.88 4.93
N THR A 248 -0.49 15.28 3.94
CA THR A 248 -0.24 16.68 3.58
C THR A 248 -1.45 17.43 3.05
N ASN A 249 -2.33 16.77 2.30
CA ASN A 249 -3.55 17.38 1.77
C ASN A 249 -4.60 17.45 2.88
N ILE A 250 -4.80 16.36 3.64
CA ILE A 250 -5.79 16.35 4.72
C ILE A 250 -5.43 17.26 5.89
N ALA A 251 -4.13 17.48 6.18
CA ALA A 251 -3.69 18.43 7.21
C ALA A 251 -4.11 19.89 6.93
N LYS A 252 -4.53 20.21 5.69
CA LYS A 252 -5.08 21.53 5.34
C LYS A 252 -6.54 21.70 5.75
N VAL A 253 -7.23 20.61 6.08
CA VAL A 253 -8.65 20.60 6.49
C VAL A 253 -8.72 20.65 8.02
N THR A 254 -9.68 21.40 8.58
CA THR A 254 -9.87 21.43 10.04
C THR A 254 -10.52 20.13 10.54
N PRO A 255 -10.17 19.63 11.75
CA PRO A 255 -10.79 18.43 12.32
C PRO A 255 -12.32 18.50 12.41
N LEU A 256 -12.88 19.69 12.68
CA LEU A 256 -14.32 19.90 12.75
C LEU A 256 -14.99 19.77 11.36
N SER A 257 -14.40 20.39 10.33
CA SER A 257 -14.91 20.27 8.96
C SER A 257 -14.82 18.81 8.48
N PHE A 258 -13.69 18.16 8.77
CA PHE A 258 -13.49 16.75 8.49
C PHE A 258 -14.56 15.88 9.17
N ALA A 259 -14.80 16.06 10.48
CA ALA A 259 -15.78 15.26 11.22
C ALA A 259 -17.19 15.40 10.64
N LYS A 260 -17.60 16.60 10.22
CA LYS A 260 -18.91 16.82 9.57
C LYS A 260 -19.05 16.04 8.27
N THR A 261 -18.03 16.05 7.41
CA THR A 261 -18.02 15.26 6.17
C THR A 261 -17.97 13.76 6.47
N ALA A 262 -17.20 13.36 7.48
CA ALA A 262 -17.04 11.96 7.84
C ALA A 262 -18.34 11.32 8.34
N ILE A 263 -19.11 12.06 9.14
CA ILE A 263 -20.44 11.62 9.61
C ILE A 263 -21.39 11.41 8.42
N LYS A 264 -21.43 12.36 7.46
CA LYS A 264 -22.28 12.21 6.26
C LYS A 264 -21.93 10.96 5.44
N ASN A 265 -20.64 10.66 5.32
CA ASN A 265 -20.19 9.47 4.61
C ASN A 265 -20.48 8.17 5.38
N LEU A 266 -20.48 8.22 6.73
CA LEU A 266 -20.74 7.06 7.57
C LEU A 266 -22.15 6.51 7.36
N ASP A 267 -23.17 7.38 7.30
CA ASP A 267 -24.56 6.95 7.08
C ASP A 267 -24.68 6.15 5.78
N VAL A 268 -24.04 6.64 4.71
CA VAL A 268 -24.01 6.00 3.39
C VAL A 268 -23.24 4.67 3.42
N LEU A 269 -22.15 4.61 4.18
CA LEU A 269 -21.34 3.40 4.33
C LEU A 269 -22.07 2.32 5.11
N CYS A 270 -22.77 2.66 6.20
CA CYS A 270 -23.53 1.69 7.00
C CYS A 270 -24.56 0.97 6.14
N VAL A 271 -25.38 1.72 5.38
CA VAL A 271 -26.37 1.13 4.45
C VAL A 271 -25.72 0.18 3.44
N LYS A 272 -24.53 0.52 2.93
CA LYS A 272 -23.83 -0.33 1.97
C LYS A 272 -23.25 -1.60 2.59
N LEU A 273 -22.68 -1.48 3.78
CA LEU A 273 -22.16 -2.63 4.51
C LEU A 273 -23.29 -3.58 4.91
N GLU A 274 -24.45 -3.05 5.29
CA GLU A 274 -25.67 -3.81 5.51
C GLU A 274 -26.12 -4.55 4.24
N GLN A 275 -26.19 -3.87 3.09
CA GLN A 275 -26.50 -4.51 1.80
C GLN A 275 -25.54 -5.64 1.44
N ILE A 276 -24.23 -5.47 1.68
CA ILE A 276 -23.23 -6.53 1.46
C ILE A 276 -23.46 -7.70 2.41
N PHE A 277 -23.78 -7.41 3.67
CA PHE A 277 -24.02 -8.43 4.68
C PHE A 277 -25.29 -9.24 4.37
N GLU A 278 -26.37 -8.60 3.91
CA GLU A 278 -27.63 -9.24 3.55
C GLU A 278 -27.56 -10.06 2.25
N CYS A 279 -26.59 -9.78 1.37
CA CYS A 279 -26.39 -10.51 0.12
C CYS A 279 -25.47 -11.74 0.24
N ASN A 280 -24.87 -12.00 1.42
CA ASN A 280 -24.03 -13.18 1.72
C ASN A 280 -24.75 -14.14 2.67
#